data_AF-R1CDK8-F1
#
_entry.id   AF-R1CDK8-F1
#
_cell.length_a   1.000
_cell.length_b   1.000
_cell.length_c   1.000
_cell.angle_alpha   90.00
_cell.angle_beta   90.00
_cell.angle_gamma   90.00
#
_symmetry.space_group_name_H-M   'P 1'
#
loop_
_entity.id
_entity.type
_entity.pdbx_description
1 polymer ?
#
loop_
_entity_poly.entity_id
_entity_poly.type
_entity_poly.pdbx_seq_one_letter_code
_entity_poly.pdbx_strand_id
1 'polypeptide(L)' 'MDNNEEYLKEKLEWVKYRLEMLDIIEDKLKEMKSLAEYIKENDLDDEEAMKINNKFNELKEEVIKMDNKSKKFWSDNQ' A
#
# COMPACT_ATOMS: atom_id res chain seq x y z
N MET A 1 -17.55 28.74 17.80
CA MET A 1 -16.54 29.07 16.77
C MET A 1 -15.39 28.05 16.75
N ASP A 2 -15.52 26.87 17.37
CA ASP A 2 -14.44 25.86 17.45
C ASP A 2 -14.45 24.77 16.36
N ASN A 3 -15.58 24.55 15.67
CA ASN A 3 -15.75 23.39 14.78
C ASN A 3 -14.77 23.36 13.58
N ASN A 4 -14.31 24.52 13.11
CA ASN A 4 -13.47 24.57 11.91
C ASN A 4 -12.00 24.28 12.22
N GLU A 5 -11.50 24.71 13.39
CA GLU A 5 -10.11 24.46 13.77
C GLU A 5 -9.88 22.98 14.10
N GLU A 6 -10.82 22.38 14.84
CA GLU A 6 -10.77 20.95 15.17
C GLU A 6 -10.85 20.07 13.92
N TYR A 7 -11.81 20.35 13.02
CA TYR A 7 -11.92 19.68 11.73
C TYR A 7 -10.64 19.78 10.88
N LEU A 8 -10.02 20.96 10.82
CA LEU A 8 -8.77 21.16 10.08
C LEU A 8 -7.59 20.39 10.71
N LYS A 9 -7.54 20.29 12.05
CA LYS A 9 -6.53 19.48 12.75
C LYS A 9 -6.71 18.00 12.44
N GLU A 10 -7.93 17.46 12.53
CA GLU A 10 -8.20 16.07 12.20
C GLU A 10 -7.84 15.74 10.75
N LYS A 11 -8.18 16.64 9.81
CA LYS A 11 -7.81 16.50 8.40
C LYS A 11 -6.29 16.51 8.21
N LEU A 12 -5.57 17.38 8.91
CA LEU A 12 -4.11 17.42 8.84
C LEU A 12 -3.48 16.12 9.35
N GLU A 13 -3.95 15.60 10.48
CA GLU A 13 -3.46 14.32 11.02
C GLU A 13 -3.76 13.16 10.08
N TRP A 14 -4.94 13.14 9.44
CA TRP A 14 -5.24 12.15 8.41
C TRP A 14 -4.30 12.24 7.20
N VAL A 15 -4.01 13.44 6.70
CA VAL A 15 -3.08 13.61 5.56
C VAL A 15 -1.69 13.09 5.92
N LYS A 16 -1.18 13.40 7.11
CA LYS A 16 0.12 12.88 7.57
C LYS A 16 0.12 11.35 7.62
N TYR A 17 -0.88 10.76 8.26
CA TYR A 17 -1.05 9.31 8.31
C TYR A 17 -1.14 8.69 6.90
N ARG A 18 -1.88 9.32 5.99
CA ARG A 18 -2.03 8.83 4.62
C ARG A 18 -0.72 8.90 3.84
N LEU A 19 0.09 9.93 4.04
CA LEU A 19 1.42 10.02 3.44
C LEU A 19 2.32 8.87 3.91
N GLU A 20 2.39 8.63 5.23
CA GLU A 20 3.18 7.51 5.78
C GLU A 20 2.73 6.15 5.22
N MET A 21 1.42 5.94 5.07
CA MET A 21 0.91 4.69 4.48
C MET A 21 1.23 4.57 3.00
N LEU A 22 1.24 5.68 2.26
CA LEU A 22 1.61 5.70 0.84
C LEU A 22 3.08 5.37 0.64
N ASP A 23 3.97 5.87 1.50
CA ASP A 23 5.40 5.53 1.46
C ASP A 23 5.61 4.02 1.61
N ILE A 24 4.94 3.39 2.58
CA ILE A 24 5.04 1.93 2.79
C ILE A 24 4.42 1.15 1.61
N ILE A 25 3.31 1.64 1.04
CA ILE A 25 2.71 1.04 -0.15
C ILE A 25 3.67 1.12 -1.34
N GLU A 26 4.35 2.25 -1.52
CA GLU A 26 5.33 2.42 -2.60
C GLU A 26 6.49 1.42 -2.48
N ASP A 27 7.01 1.21 -1.28
CA ASP A 27 8.08 0.23 -1.05
C ASP A 27 7.64 -1.19 -1.40
N LYS A 28 6.41 -1.58 -1.05
CA LYS A 28 5.84 -2.88 -1.44
C LYS A 28 5.65 -3.01 -2.95
N LEU A 29 5.22 -1.93 -3.61
CA LEU A 29 5.08 -1.91 -5.07
C LEU A 29 6.44 -2.02 -5.78
N LYS A 30 7.49 -1.40 -5.22
CA LYS A 30 8.87 -1.58 -5.70
C LYS A 30 9.33 -3.03 -5.55
N GLU A 31 9.04 -3.68 -4.41
CA GLU A 31 9.33 -5.10 -4.22
C GLU A 31 8.60 -5.97 -5.25
N MET A 32 7.30 -5.74 -5.48
CA MET A 32 6.53 -6.43 -6.52
C MET A 32 7.13 -6.24 -7.92
N LYS A 33 7.59 -5.03 -8.24
CA LYS A 33 8.28 -4.74 -9.50
C LYS A 33 9.57 -5.56 -9.62
N SER A 34 10.40 -5.60 -8.57
CA SER A 34 11.64 -6.39 -8.57
C SER A 34 11.38 -7.89 -8.75
N LEU A 35 10.32 -8.44 -8.16
CA LEU A 35 9.92 -9.82 -8.38
C LEU A 35 9.54 -10.07 -9.85
N ALA A 36 8.79 -9.16 -10.47
CA ALA A 36 8.40 -9.28 -11.87
C ALA A 36 9.60 -9.15 -12.83
N GLU A 37 10.55 -8.27 -12.53
CA GLU A 37 11.81 -8.13 -13.27
C GLU A 37 12.66 -9.40 -13.13
N TYR A 38 12.75 -9.97 -11.93
CA TYR A 38 13.48 -11.22 -11.69
C TYR A 38 12.93 -12.39 -12.53
N ILE A 39 11.60 -12.57 -12.59
CA ILE A 39 10.97 -13.59 -13.44
C ILE A 39 11.31 -13.37 -14.92
N LYS A 40 11.36 -12.12 -15.37
CA LYS A 40 11.65 -11.81 -16.78
C LYS A 40 13.10 -12.11 -17.16
N GLU A 41 14.02 -11.93 -16.22
CA GLU A 41 15.47 -12.02 -16.45
C GLU A 41 16.05 -13.42 -16.21
N ASN A 42 15.32 -14.31 -15.53
CA ASN A 42 15.79 -15.64 -15.14
C ASN A 42 14.87 -16.74 -15.69
N ASP A 43 15.47 -17.87 -16.04
CA ASP A 43 14.71 -19.09 -16.34
C ASP A 43 14.43 -19.80 -15.02
N LEU A 44 13.16 -19.87 -14.64
CA LEU A 44 12.73 -20.37 -13.34
C LEU A 44 12.07 -21.73 -13.51
N ASP A 45 12.31 -22.61 -12.54
CA ASP A 45 11.50 -23.82 -12.43
C ASP A 45 10.11 -23.52 -11.84
N ASP A 46 9.23 -24.51 -11.93
CA ASP A 46 7.84 -24.39 -11.45
C ASP A 46 7.76 -24.08 -9.95
N GLU A 47 8.70 -24.58 -9.15
CA GLU A 47 8.71 -24.37 -7.69
C GLU A 47 9.12 -22.93 -7.35
N GLU A 48 10.15 -22.41 -8.01
CA GLU A 48 10.60 -21.03 -7.90
C GLU A 48 9.54 -20.05 -8.37
N ALA A 49 8.94 -20.30 -9.53
CA ALA A 49 7.84 -19.50 -10.07
C ALA A 49 6.64 -19.47 -9.10
N MET A 50 6.28 -20.62 -8.51
CA MET A 50 5.19 -20.70 -7.54
C MET A 50 5.49 -19.90 -6.26
N LYS A 51 6.71 -19.97 -5.73
CA LYS A 51 7.13 -19.19 -4.55
C LYS A 51 7.03 -17.68 -4.82
N ILE A 52 7.51 -17.22 -5.97
CA ILE A 52 7.44 -15.80 -6.32
C ILE A 52 5.99 -15.36 -6.49
N ASN A 53 5.16 -16.17 -7.16
CA ASN A 53 3.75 -15.85 -7.33
C ASN A 53 3.00 -15.75 -5.99
N ASN A 54 3.29 -16.64 -5.03
CA ASN A 54 2.71 -16.56 -3.69
C ASN A 54 3.12 -15.26 -3.00
N LYS A 55 4.41 -14.93 -2.99
CA LYS A 55 4.91 -13.68 -2.40
C LYS A 55 4.31 -12.42 -3.07
N PHE A 56 4.18 -12.44 -4.39
CA PHE A 56 3.57 -11.34 -5.15
C PHE A 56 2.10 -11.13 -4.74
N ASN A 57 1.34 -12.22 -4.56
CA ASN A 57 -0.06 -12.15 -4.14
C ASN A 57 -0.20 -11.67 -2.69
N GLU A 58 0.67 -12.10 -1.78
CA GLU A 58 0.72 -11.59 -0.41
C GLU A 58 0.95 -10.06 -0.39
N LEU A 59 1.95 -9.56 -1.13
CA LEU A 59 2.23 -8.13 -1.24
C LEU A 59 1.04 -7.35 -1.80
N LYS A 60 0.37 -7.91 -2.82
CA LYS A 60 -0.83 -7.32 -3.42
C LYS A 60 -1.96 -7.18 -2.39
N GLU A 61 -2.23 -8.22 -1.61
CA GLU A 61 -3.25 -8.19 -0.57
C GLU A 61 -2.94 -7.15 0.52
N GLU A 62 -1.67 -7.07 0.93
CA GLU A 62 -1.20 -6.07 1.90
C GLU A 62 -1.40 -4.64 1.37
N VAL A 63 -0.98 -4.36 0.13
CA VAL A 63 -1.16 -3.05 -0.51
C VAL A 63 -2.64 -2.65 -0.54
N ILE A 64 -3.52 -3.55 -0.99
CA ILE A 64 -4.97 -3.29 -1.06
C ILE A 64 -5.53 -3.00 0.33
N LYS A 65 -5.16 -3.80 1.33
CA LYS A 65 -5.62 -3.62 2.71
C LYS A 65 -5.16 -2.30 3.31
N MET A 66 -3.90 -1.93 3.11
CA MET A 66 -3.33 -0.66 3.60
C MET A 66 -3.98 0.55 2.92
N ASP A 67 -4.18 0.47 1.61
CA ASP A 67 -4.80 1.54 0.84
C ASP A 67 -6.25 1.78 1.28
N ASN A 68 -7.04 0.71 1.41
CA ASN A 68 -8.42 0.78 1.89
C ASN A 68 -8.50 1.33 3.32
N LYS A 69 -7.64 0.85 4.23
CA LYS A 69 -7.64 1.30 5.62
C LYS A 69 -7.31 2.79 5.74
N SER A 70 -6.32 3.26 4.98
CA SER A 70 -5.85 4.64 5.08
C SER A 70 -6.76 5.66 4.39
N LYS A 71 -7.61 5.23 3.45
CA LYS A 71 -8.66 6.07 2.85
C LYS A 71 -9.88 6.28 3.76
N LYS A 72 -10.14 5.35 4.71
CA LYS A 72 -11.40 5.26 5.45
C LYS A 72 -11.82 6.56 6.15
N PHE A 73 -10.90 7.27 6.81
CA PHE A 73 -11.24 8.54 7.48
C PHE A 73 -11.80 9.59 6.51
N TRP A 74 -11.27 9.67 5.28
CA TRP A 74 -11.80 10.61 4.28
C TRP A 74 -13.17 10.18 3.76
N SER A 75 -13.39 8.87 3.60
CA SER A 75 -14.69 8.34 3.17
C SER A 75 -15.80 8.51 4.20
N ASP A 76 -15.47 8.46 5.49
CA ASP A 76 -16.44 8.59 6.59
C ASP A 76 -16.78 10.05 6.94
N ASN A 77 -16.04 11.03 6.39
CA ASN A 77 -16.17 12.48 6.67
C ASN A 77 -16.50 13.33 5.41
N GLN A 78 -17.01 12.70 4.35
CA GLN A 78 -17.61 13.36 3.17
C GLN A 78 -19.12 13.49 3.32
#